data_AF-A0A087D0P8-F1
#
_entry.id   AF-A0A087D0P8-F1
#
_cell.length_a   1.000
_cell.length_b   1.000
_cell.length_c   1.000
_cell.angle_alpha   90.00
_cell.angle_beta   90.00
_cell.angle_gamma   90.00
#
_symmetry.space_group_name_H-M   'P 1'
#
loop_
_entity.id
_entity.type
_entity.pdbx_description
1 polymer ?
#
loop_
_entity_poly.entity_id
_entity_poly.type
_entity_poly.pdbx_seq_one_letter_code
_entity_poly.pdbx_strand_id
1 'polypeptide(L)'
;MTSNGVTFLEKEPFLRLFNRNGYVLDFGTERFDDFTQESIGVRLCDKYRLSKGRSLESFVSEASADQIWKLFADLLKYYESFYIQEDASDAKYGLLYQKCKQVLSSHSTEARKAEDSNSMYFNVIIRADESFPVENERIFEETVPTVAARFKNPDGTPNFELLRTLPTITSPEYADNSSAIAQIGYLGADLSQYLNSVVASFPAVKLNRILASTRWRGLRTRWMVFEGDPYKMLGDLRNNYNPVQSEAVLQFPNTPINNKQIAVMMPFNPAYPTPDMDPVYGAIKEAATQLEYECIRVDEIQRPTDITQDILKLIEGSKIIIADLSGANPNVYYEMGLAHARGRIVVPISRDKEKLPFDNSHIRTIFYHADDKYSLNGLTEQLVKALKAL
;
A
#
# COMPACT_ATOMS: atom_id res chain seq x y z
N MET A 1 -1.84 22.42 -24.85
CA MET A 1 -1.44 21.10 -25.38
C MET A 1 -0.90 20.30 -24.20
N THR A 2 -1.68 19.33 -23.75
CA THR A 2 -1.32 18.43 -22.65
C THR A 2 -0.03 17.69 -23.04
N SER A 3 1.03 17.89 -22.25
CA SER A 3 2.29 17.17 -22.41
C SER A 3 2.07 15.73 -21.94
N ASN A 4 2.18 14.75 -22.83
CA ASN A 4 1.97 13.32 -22.54
C ASN A 4 3.12 12.69 -21.71
N GLY A 5 3.76 13.46 -20.84
CA GLY A 5 4.86 13.03 -19.97
C GLY A 5 6.21 12.77 -20.66
N VAL A 6 6.23 12.55 -21.99
CA VAL A 6 7.44 12.27 -22.76
C VAL A 6 7.85 13.49 -23.58
N THR A 7 9.08 13.96 -23.42
CA THR A 7 9.61 15.16 -24.06
C THR A 7 9.94 14.93 -25.54
N PHE A 8 10.05 16.03 -26.30
CA PHE A 8 10.48 15.98 -27.70
C PHE A 8 11.88 15.34 -27.87
N LEU A 9 12.81 15.68 -26.97
CA LEU A 9 14.19 15.16 -27.01
C LEU A 9 14.27 13.65 -26.79
N GLU A 10 13.30 13.09 -26.07
CA GLU A 10 13.21 11.64 -25.84
C GLU A 10 12.58 10.90 -27.02
N LYS A 11 11.62 11.51 -27.72
CA LYS A 11 10.91 10.91 -28.86
C LYS A 11 11.72 10.95 -30.16
N GLU A 12 12.45 12.03 -30.37
CA GLU A 12 13.12 12.34 -31.65
C GLU A 12 14.08 11.24 -32.13
N PRO A 13 14.92 10.63 -31.27
CA PRO A 13 15.81 9.55 -31.69
C PRO A 13 15.05 8.32 -32.23
N PHE A 14 13.96 7.92 -31.57
CA PHE A 14 13.18 6.75 -31.97
C PHE A 14 12.44 6.98 -33.28
N LEU A 15 11.80 8.14 -33.44
CA LEU A 15 11.12 8.49 -34.68
C LEU A 15 12.12 8.52 -35.85
N ARG A 16 13.33 9.06 -35.66
CA ARG A 16 14.35 9.09 -36.72
C ARG A 16 14.97 7.73 -37.02
N LEU A 17 15.04 6.84 -36.04
CA LEU A 17 15.54 5.48 -36.22
C LEU A 17 14.53 4.62 -37.00
N PHE A 18 13.26 4.67 -36.59
CA PHE A 18 12.21 3.80 -37.11
C PHE A 18 11.52 4.36 -38.35
N ASN A 19 11.18 5.66 -38.39
CA ASN A 19 10.48 6.30 -39.50
C ASN A 19 11.48 6.96 -40.48
N ARG A 20 11.82 6.24 -41.55
CA ARG A 20 12.76 6.67 -42.59
C ARG A 20 11.98 7.19 -43.80
N ASN A 21 11.53 8.44 -43.71
CA ASN A 21 10.75 9.11 -44.77
C ASN A 21 9.40 8.42 -45.09
N GLY A 22 8.68 7.95 -44.07
CA GLY A 22 7.36 7.33 -44.21
C GLY A 22 7.38 5.80 -44.22
N TYR A 23 8.56 5.20 -44.36
CA TYR A 23 8.80 3.77 -44.17
C TYR A 23 9.16 3.52 -42.71
N VAL A 24 8.37 2.69 -42.03
CA VAL A 24 8.67 2.26 -40.67
C VAL A 24 9.39 0.91 -40.78
N LEU A 25 10.72 0.93 -40.62
CA LEU A 25 11.60 -0.23 -40.86
C LEU A 25 11.24 -0.99 -42.16
N ASP A 26 11.22 -2.32 -42.14
CA ASP A 26 10.80 -3.19 -43.25
C ASP A 26 9.31 -3.54 -43.23
N PHE A 27 8.49 -2.88 -42.41
CA PHE A 27 7.08 -3.26 -42.26
C PHE A 27 6.22 -2.91 -43.49
N GLY A 28 5.44 -3.89 -43.94
CA GLY A 28 4.21 -3.65 -44.71
C GLY A 28 3.12 -3.00 -43.85
N THR A 29 2.11 -2.37 -44.45
CA THR A 29 1.05 -1.67 -43.69
C THR A 29 0.25 -2.60 -42.78
N GLU A 30 -0.20 -3.75 -43.30
CA GLU A 30 -0.92 -4.76 -42.52
C GLU A 30 -0.07 -5.31 -41.38
N ARG A 31 1.17 -5.74 -41.68
CA ARG A 31 2.12 -6.26 -40.68
C ARG A 31 2.48 -5.22 -39.61
N PHE A 32 2.53 -3.93 -39.96
CA PHE A 32 2.73 -2.86 -38.99
C PHE A 32 1.55 -2.74 -38.03
N ASP A 33 0.32 -2.81 -38.54
CA ASP A 33 -0.89 -2.75 -37.72
C ASP A 33 -1.06 -3.99 -36.83
N ASP A 34 -0.72 -5.18 -37.32
CA ASP A 34 -0.71 -6.40 -36.51
C ASP A 34 0.35 -6.29 -35.40
N PHE A 35 1.56 -5.83 -35.72
CA PHE A 35 2.62 -5.59 -34.75
C PHE A 35 2.18 -4.59 -33.66
N THR A 36 1.58 -3.47 -34.04
CA THR A 36 1.14 -2.46 -33.07
C THR A 36 -0.08 -2.94 -32.27
N GLN A 37 -0.96 -3.75 -32.86
CA GLN A 37 -2.06 -4.39 -32.15
C GLN A 37 -1.56 -5.36 -31.07
N GLU A 38 -0.53 -6.16 -31.37
CA GLU A 38 0.09 -7.06 -30.39
C GLU A 38 0.88 -6.30 -29.32
N SER A 39 1.56 -5.22 -29.69
CA SER A 39 2.41 -4.43 -28.78
C SER A 39 1.61 -3.59 -27.78
N ILE A 40 0.65 -2.80 -28.28
CA ILE A 40 -0.05 -1.76 -27.51
C ILE A 40 -1.57 -1.83 -27.63
N GLY A 41 -2.11 -2.86 -28.28
CA GLY A 41 -3.56 -3.06 -28.42
C GLY A 41 -4.22 -2.17 -29.48
N VAL A 42 -3.44 -1.50 -30.34
CA VAL A 42 -3.96 -0.54 -31.33
C VAL A 42 -3.35 -0.79 -32.71
N ARG A 43 -4.17 -1.00 -33.72
CA ARG A 43 -3.80 -0.93 -35.15
C ARG A 43 -3.62 0.53 -35.57
N LEU A 44 -2.38 1.01 -35.72
CA LEU A 44 -2.12 2.44 -35.86
C LEU A 44 -2.63 3.02 -37.19
N CYS A 45 -2.36 2.38 -38.33
CA CYS A 45 -2.81 2.87 -39.63
C CYS A 45 -4.33 2.81 -39.76
N ASP A 46 -4.96 1.76 -39.22
CA ASP A 46 -6.42 1.68 -39.12
C ASP A 46 -7.03 2.79 -38.26
N LYS A 47 -6.44 3.07 -37.09
CA LYS A 47 -6.92 4.12 -36.18
C LYS A 47 -6.77 5.51 -36.79
N TYR A 48 -5.58 5.85 -37.28
CA TYR A 48 -5.27 7.21 -37.72
C TYR A 48 -5.65 7.48 -39.18
N ARG A 49 -5.84 6.44 -40.00
CA ARG A 49 -6.07 6.55 -41.45
C ARG A 49 -4.97 7.33 -42.16
N LEU A 50 -3.73 7.20 -41.70
CA LEU A 50 -2.53 7.82 -42.26
C LEU A 50 -1.50 6.76 -42.69
N SER A 51 -0.45 7.19 -43.40
CA SER A 51 0.72 6.34 -43.70
C SER A 51 1.39 5.87 -42.41
N LYS A 52 2.01 4.67 -42.38
CA LYS A 52 2.73 4.12 -41.20
C LYS A 52 3.53 5.14 -40.40
N GLY A 53 4.42 5.89 -41.06
CA GLY A 53 5.25 6.90 -40.40
C GLY A 53 4.44 8.01 -39.73
N ARG A 54 3.44 8.56 -40.44
CA ARG A 54 2.53 9.58 -39.89
C ARG A 54 1.65 9.01 -38.77
N SER A 55 1.17 7.78 -38.89
CA SER A 55 0.38 7.11 -37.86
C SER A 55 1.21 6.89 -36.58
N LEU A 56 2.49 6.52 -36.73
CA LEU A 56 3.43 6.42 -35.61
C LEU A 56 3.67 7.79 -34.95
N GLU A 57 3.91 8.84 -35.74
CA GLU A 57 4.09 10.21 -35.23
C GLU A 57 2.84 10.74 -34.51
N SER A 58 1.65 10.52 -35.08
CA SER A 58 0.37 10.88 -34.46
C SER A 58 0.18 10.15 -33.14
N PHE A 59 0.44 8.84 -33.10
CA PHE A 59 0.37 8.05 -31.88
C PHE A 59 1.31 8.57 -30.78
N VAL A 60 2.59 8.78 -31.13
CA VAL A 60 3.60 9.28 -30.19
C VAL A 60 3.27 10.69 -29.68
N SER A 61 2.45 11.45 -30.40
CA SER A 61 2.03 12.78 -30.01
C SER A 61 0.83 12.79 -29.04
N GLU A 62 -0.05 11.79 -29.08
CA GLU A 62 -1.32 11.78 -28.33
C GLU A 62 -1.47 10.65 -27.30
N ALA A 63 -0.72 9.56 -27.40
CA ALA A 63 -0.83 8.41 -26.51
C ALA A 63 -0.21 8.64 -25.12
N SER A 64 -0.55 7.79 -24.14
CA SER A 64 0.07 7.85 -22.81
C SER A 64 1.55 7.45 -22.86
N ALA A 65 2.34 7.93 -21.89
CA ALA A 65 3.76 7.63 -21.78
C ALA A 65 4.02 6.11 -21.83
N ASP A 66 3.27 5.32 -21.06
CA ASP A 66 3.43 3.86 -20.99
C ASP A 66 3.26 3.17 -22.33
N GLN A 67 2.23 3.56 -23.10
CA GLN A 67 2.00 2.98 -24.42
C GLN A 67 3.08 3.41 -25.42
N ILE A 68 3.57 4.65 -25.33
CA ILE A 68 4.67 5.14 -26.17
C ILE A 68 5.93 4.33 -25.90
N TRP A 69 6.29 4.15 -24.64
CA TRP A 69 7.52 3.45 -24.25
C TRP A 69 7.46 1.95 -24.51
N LYS A 70 6.30 1.33 -24.31
CA LYS A 70 6.08 -0.08 -24.71
C LYS A 70 6.30 -0.27 -26.21
N LEU A 71 5.70 0.59 -27.04
CA LEU A 71 5.86 0.51 -28.49
C LEU A 71 7.31 0.75 -28.92
N PHE A 72 7.99 1.74 -28.33
CA PHE A 72 9.41 2.00 -28.61
C PHE A 72 10.31 0.84 -28.21
N ALA A 73 10.08 0.20 -27.06
CA ALA A 73 10.84 -0.97 -26.63
C ALA A 73 10.66 -2.15 -27.60
N ASP A 74 9.43 -2.42 -28.03
CA ASP A 74 9.15 -3.52 -28.95
C ASP A 74 9.72 -3.26 -30.35
N LEU A 75 9.59 -2.03 -30.87
CA LEU A 75 10.20 -1.63 -32.14
C LEU A 75 11.72 -1.72 -32.09
N LEU A 76 12.34 -1.36 -30.95
CA LEU A 76 13.78 -1.48 -30.77
C LEU A 76 14.22 -2.95 -30.73
N LYS A 77 13.45 -3.82 -30.06
CA LYS A 77 13.70 -5.26 -30.04
C LYS A 77 13.57 -5.88 -31.43
N TYR A 78 12.58 -5.45 -32.21
CA TYR A 78 12.42 -5.86 -33.60
C TYR A 78 13.62 -5.41 -34.44
N TYR A 79 14.03 -4.15 -34.29
CA TYR A 79 15.23 -3.60 -34.95
C TYR A 79 16.49 -4.42 -34.62
N GLU A 80 16.71 -4.77 -33.36
CA GLU A 80 17.83 -5.62 -32.94
C GLU A 80 17.81 -7.02 -33.54
N SER A 81 16.62 -7.58 -33.73
CA SER A 81 16.46 -8.96 -34.19
C SER A 81 16.57 -9.09 -35.71
N PHE A 82 16.13 -8.07 -36.46
CA PHE A 82 15.93 -8.19 -37.91
C PHE A 82 16.64 -7.11 -38.74
N TYR A 83 17.07 -5.99 -38.15
CA TYR A 83 17.50 -4.81 -38.91
C TYR A 83 18.91 -4.30 -38.55
N ILE A 84 19.42 -4.65 -37.36
CA ILE A 84 20.71 -4.14 -36.85
C ILE A 84 21.91 -4.53 -37.71
N GLN A 85 21.85 -5.68 -38.39
CA GLN A 85 22.92 -6.13 -39.27
C GLN A 85 22.94 -5.35 -40.59
N GLU A 86 21.77 -4.98 -41.12
CA GLU A 86 21.66 -4.17 -42.35
C GLU A 86 22.23 -2.77 -42.14
N ASP A 87 22.02 -2.18 -40.97
CA ASP A 87 22.50 -0.84 -40.61
C ASP A 87 23.90 -0.82 -39.97
N ALA A 88 24.55 -1.96 -39.79
CA ALA A 88 25.83 -2.05 -39.07
C ALA A 88 26.96 -1.21 -39.71
N SER A 89 26.83 -0.89 -41.00
CA SER A 89 27.78 -0.06 -41.74
C SER A 89 27.45 1.43 -41.77
N ASP A 90 26.24 1.83 -41.33
CA ASP A 90 25.82 3.23 -41.31
C ASP A 90 26.00 3.85 -39.92
N ALA A 91 27.04 4.68 -39.79
CA ALA A 91 27.39 5.36 -38.55
C ALA A 91 26.24 6.24 -37.99
N LYS A 92 25.35 6.76 -38.85
CA LYS A 92 24.21 7.58 -38.43
C LYS A 92 23.16 6.76 -37.69
N TYR A 93 22.80 5.59 -38.21
CA TYR A 93 21.81 4.72 -37.58
C TYR A 93 22.38 4.03 -36.34
N GLY A 94 23.67 3.68 -36.35
CA GLY A 94 24.40 3.23 -35.16
C GLY A 94 24.31 4.23 -34.00
N LEU A 95 24.50 5.54 -34.28
CA LEU A 95 24.40 6.58 -33.25
C LEU A 95 22.96 6.74 -32.72
N LEU A 96 21.96 6.74 -33.62
CA LEU A 96 20.55 6.81 -33.22
C LEU A 96 20.15 5.63 -32.34
N TYR A 97 20.57 4.42 -32.71
CA TYR A 97 20.34 3.20 -31.94
C TYR A 97 20.92 3.28 -30.52
N GLN A 98 22.19 3.73 -30.38
CA GLN A 98 22.80 3.92 -29.06
C GLN A 98 22.05 4.95 -28.21
N LYS A 99 21.59 6.04 -28.84
CA LYS A 99 20.80 7.08 -28.19
C LYS A 99 19.44 6.55 -27.72
N CYS A 100 18.75 5.76 -28.54
CA CYS A 100 17.51 5.06 -28.17
C CYS A 100 17.73 4.12 -26.98
N LYS A 101 18.82 3.33 -26.95
CA LYS A 101 19.15 2.46 -25.81
C LYS A 101 19.39 3.25 -24.52
N GLN A 102 20.12 4.35 -24.59
CA GLN A 102 20.37 5.22 -23.44
C GLN A 102 19.05 5.76 -22.89
N VAL A 103 18.22 6.36 -23.74
CA VAL A 103 16.93 6.92 -23.33
C VAL A 103 15.99 5.84 -22.75
N LEU A 104 15.92 4.66 -23.37
CA LEU A 104 15.10 3.55 -22.87
C LEU A 104 15.62 3.01 -21.52
N SER A 105 16.94 2.98 -21.33
CA SER A 105 17.56 2.59 -20.05
C SER A 105 17.27 3.60 -18.94
N SER A 106 17.34 4.90 -19.23
CA SER A 106 16.98 5.97 -18.31
C SER A 106 15.51 5.89 -17.91
N HIS A 107 14.60 5.70 -18.87
CA HIS A 107 13.19 5.51 -18.58
C HIS A 107 12.90 4.22 -17.82
N SER A 108 13.55 3.09 -18.14
CA SER A 108 13.40 1.85 -17.37
C SER A 108 13.88 1.99 -15.92
N THR A 109 14.80 2.91 -15.64
CA THR A 109 15.29 3.21 -14.28
C THR A 109 14.31 4.11 -13.51
N GLU A 110 13.64 5.03 -14.20
CA GLU A 110 12.58 5.88 -13.64
C GLU A 110 11.25 5.14 -13.47
N ALA A 111 10.89 4.28 -14.43
CA ALA A 111 9.74 3.36 -14.34
C ALA A 111 9.96 2.29 -13.27
N ARG A 112 11.18 1.75 -13.10
CA ARG A 112 11.52 0.90 -11.95
C ARG A 112 11.41 1.66 -10.63
N LYS A 113 11.79 2.93 -10.56
CA LYS A 113 11.54 3.75 -9.36
C LYS A 113 10.05 4.00 -9.10
N ALA A 114 9.22 4.07 -10.14
CA ALA A 114 7.77 4.29 -10.03
C ALA A 114 6.98 2.99 -9.75
N GLU A 115 7.42 1.83 -10.24
CA GLU A 115 6.84 0.51 -9.93
C GLU A 115 7.38 -0.08 -8.60
N ASP A 116 8.69 0.05 -8.30
CA ASP A 116 9.26 -0.40 -7.01
C ASP A 116 8.82 0.47 -5.83
N SER A 117 8.23 1.65 -6.04
CA SER A 117 7.69 2.45 -4.93
C SER A 117 6.48 1.81 -4.26
N ASN A 118 5.95 0.70 -4.80
CA ASN A 118 4.74 0.05 -4.29
C ASN A 118 4.92 -1.42 -3.89
N SER A 119 6.05 -2.06 -4.23
CA SER A 119 6.37 -3.43 -3.77
C SER A 119 7.35 -3.38 -2.59
N MET A 120 6.85 -3.73 -1.40
CA MET A 120 7.65 -3.86 -0.18
C MET A 120 8.31 -5.24 -0.14
N TYR A 121 9.54 -5.33 0.38
CA TYR A 121 10.24 -6.60 0.58
C TYR A 121 10.75 -6.70 2.02
N PHE A 122 10.87 -7.91 2.55
CA PHE A 122 11.44 -8.14 3.88
C PHE A 122 12.22 -9.46 3.96
N ASN A 123 13.17 -9.52 4.90
CA ASN A 123 13.96 -10.71 5.17
C ASN A 123 13.30 -11.59 6.23
N VAL A 124 13.50 -12.90 6.13
CA VAL A 124 13.27 -13.86 7.22
C VAL A 124 14.53 -14.71 7.37
N ILE A 125 15.17 -14.59 8.53
CA ILE A 125 16.40 -15.30 8.89
C ILE A 125 16.08 -16.27 10.03
N ILE A 126 16.26 -17.57 9.77
CA ILE A 126 16.11 -18.62 10.78
C ILE A 126 17.49 -19.22 11.03
N ARG A 127 17.87 -19.43 12.30
CA ARG A 127 19.18 -20.00 12.68
C ARG A 127 19.08 -20.98 13.84
N ALA A 128 19.79 -22.10 13.75
CA ALA A 128 19.96 -23.03 14.87
C ALA A 128 20.87 -22.43 15.96
N ASP A 129 21.93 -21.76 15.54
CA ASP A 129 22.87 -21.05 16.41
C ASP A 129 23.02 -19.62 15.89
N GLU A 130 22.59 -18.65 16.69
CA GLU A 130 22.65 -17.24 16.30
C GLU A 130 24.06 -16.68 16.36
N SER A 131 25.03 -17.39 16.94
CA SER A 131 26.45 -16.98 17.00
C SER A 131 27.12 -16.94 15.63
N PHE A 132 26.52 -17.59 14.63
CA PHE A 132 27.08 -17.71 13.30
C PHE A 132 26.15 -17.10 12.23
N PRO A 133 26.69 -16.34 11.27
CA PRO A 133 25.90 -15.83 10.15
C PRO A 133 25.43 -16.98 9.24
N VAL A 134 24.32 -16.77 8.54
CA VAL A 134 23.85 -17.70 7.50
C VAL A 134 24.85 -17.70 6.35
N GLU A 135 25.30 -18.89 5.96
CA GLU A 135 26.21 -19.09 4.83
C GLU A 135 25.57 -18.66 3.49
N ASN A 136 26.38 -18.13 2.57
CA ASN A 136 25.89 -17.60 1.28
C ASN A 136 25.03 -18.58 0.49
N GLU A 137 25.34 -19.89 0.54
CA GLU A 137 24.59 -20.94 -0.16
C GLU A 137 23.17 -21.15 0.40
N ARG A 138 22.93 -20.71 1.63
CA ARG A 138 21.64 -20.77 2.35
C ARG A 138 20.87 -19.45 2.25
N ILE A 139 21.44 -18.43 1.63
CA ILE A 139 20.76 -17.17 1.36
C ILE A 139 19.97 -17.32 0.05
N PHE A 140 18.71 -16.89 0.09
CA PHE A 140 17.68 -17.10 -0.93
C PHE A 140 17.12 -18.52 -1.06
N GLU A 141 17.42 -19.43 -0.14
CA GLU A 141 16.79 -20.75 -0.12
C GLU A 141 15.27 -20.58 0.04
N GLU A 142 14.46 -21.21 -0.84
CA GLU A 142 12.99 -21.02 -0.93
C GLU A 142 12.50 -19.59 -1.25
N THR A 143 13.40 -18.67 -1.63
CA THR A 143 13.00 -17.36 -2.18
C THR A 143 12.57 -17.50 -3.64
N VAL A 144 11.50 -16.81 -4.03
CA VAL A 144 11.05 -16.78 -5.43
C VAL A 144 12.20 -16.29 -6.32
N PRO A 145 12.55 -16.97 -7.43
CA PRO A 145 13.73 -16.65 -8.23
C PRO A 145 13.79 -15.20 -8.74
N THR A 146 12.63 -14.64 -9.12
CA THR A 146 12.52 -13.24 -9.56
C THR A 146 12.80 -12.24 -8.45
N VAL A 147 12.40 -12.57 -7.21
CA VAL A 147 12.73 -11.77 -6.01
C VAL A 147 14.20 -11.91 -5.67
N ALA A 148 14.74 -13.14 -5.64
CA ALA A 148 16.15 -13.40 -5.34
C ALA A 148 17.10 -12.65 -6.30
N ALA A 149 16.77 -12.60 -7.60
CA ALA A 149 17.58 -11.90 -8.60
C ALA A 149 17.76 -10.40 -8.31
N ARG A 150 16.82 -9.76 -7.61
CA ARG A 150 16.89 -8.33 -7.26
C ARG A 150 17.92 -8.02 -6.17
N PHE A 151 18.23 -9.01 -5.33
CA PHE A 151 19.11 -8.85 -4.17
C PHE A 151 20.44 -9.59 -4.34
N LYS A 152 20.79 -9.95 -5.58
CA LYS A 152 22.07 -10.55 -5.94
C LYS A 152 22.98 -9.54 -6.62
N ASN A 153 24.29 -9.71 -6.42
CA ASN A 153 25.32 -9.05 -7.20
C ASN A 153 25.36 -9.63 -8.63
N PRO A 154 26.03 -8.96 -9.59
CA PRO A 154 26.19 -9.46 -10.96
C PRO A 154 26.85 -10.84 -11.05
N ASP A 155 27.67 -11.23 -10.07
CA ASP A 155 28.30 -12.55 -9.97
C ASP A 155 27.39 -13.63 -9.36
N GLY A 156 26.15 -13.28 -9.01
CA GLY A 156 25.16 -14.18 -8.42
C GLY A 156 25.25 -14.33 -6.90
N THR A 157 26.24 -13.71 -6.24
CA THR A 157 26.37 -13.73 -4.78
C THR A 157 25.35 -12.81 -4.10
N PRO A 158 25.01 -13.02 -2.81
CA PRO A 158 24.11 -12.13 -2.09
C PRO A 158 24.65 -10.69 -1.97
N ASN A 159 23.81 -9.72 -2.29
CA ASN A 159 24.11 -8.30 -2.10
C ASN A 159 23.69 -7.86 -0.69
N PHE A 160 24.60 -7.96 0.27
CA PHE A 160 24.35 -7.60 1.67
C PHE A 160 23.98 -6.13 1.88
N GLU A 161 24.51 -5.23 1.04
CA GLU A 161 24.18 -3.80 1.11
C GLU A 161 22.71 -3.55 0.80
N LEU A 162 22.11 -4.28 -0.14
CA LEU A 162 20.67 -4.21 -0.40
C LEU A 162 19.86 -4.95 0.66
N LEU A 163 20.30 -6.16 1.02
CA LEU A 163 19.57 -7.01 1.98
C LEU A 163 19.42 -6.35 3.36
N ARG A 164 20.45 -5.64 3.85
CA ARG A 164 20.40 -4.96 5.15
C ARG A 164 19.44 -3.77 5.20
N THR A 165 19.00 -3.25 4.05
CA THR A 165 18.03 -2.15 3.99
C THR A 165 16.60 -2.60 4.24
N LEU A 166 16.35 -3.91 4.15
CA LEU A 166 15.01 -4.46 4.32
C LEU A 166 14.66 -4.65 5.80
N PRO A 167 13.39 -4.46 6.18
CA PRO A 167 12.86 -4.99 7.43
C PRO A 167 13.20 -6.48 7.52
N THR A 168 13.65 -6.92 8.69
CA THR A 168 14.18 -8.26 8.88
C THR A 168 13.53 -8.92 10.06
N ILE A 169 13.00 -10.13 9.84
CA ILE A 169 12.56 -11.01 10.89
C ILE A 169 13.68 -12.00 11.18
N THR A 170 14.11 -12.09 12.44
CA THR A 170 15.01 -13.14 12.92
C THR A 170 14.26 -14.10 13.82
N SER A 171 14.60 -15.38 13.76
CA SER A 171 14.08 -16.39 14.67
C SER A 171 15.15 -17.45 14.92
N PRO A 172 15.25 -18.00 16.14
CA PRO A 172 15.88 -19.31 16.29
C PRO A 172 15.07 -20.36 15.51
N GLU A 173 15.70 -21.49 15.20
CA GLU A 173 14.97 -22.65 14.71
C GLU A 173 13.90 -23.07 15.73
N TYR A 174 12.73 -23.45 15.22
CA TYR A 174 11.54 -23.65 16.04
C TYR A 174 10.67 -24.79 15.51
N ALA A 175 9.99 -25.48 16.43
CA ALA A 175 8.94 -26.44 16.13
C ALA A 175 7.56 -25.83 16.37
N ASP A 176 6.50 -26.42 15.80
CA ASP A 176 5.13 -25.90 15.88
C ASP A 176 4.60 -25.75 17.31
N ASN A 177 5.12 -26.53 18.26
CA ASN A 177 4.73 -26.47 19.68
C ASN A 177 5.76 -25.74 20.56
N SER A 178 6.76 -25.08 19.96
CA SER A 178 7.81 -24.41 20.72
C SER A 178 7.39 -23.02 21.20
N SER A 179 7.99 -22.58 22.30
CA SER A 179 7.86 -21.22 22.84
C SER A 179 8.91 -20.25 22.26
N ALA A 180 9.51 -20.59 21.11
CA ALA A 180 10.50 -19.76 20.46
C ALA A 180 9.93 -18.39 20.07
N ILE A 181 10.75 -17.36 20.22
CA ILE A 181 10.38 -15.97 19.94
C ILE A 181 11.14 -15.49 18.71
N ALA A 182 10.38 -15.02 17.72
CA ALA A 182 10.92 -14.28 16.59
C ALA A 182 10.89 -12.78 16.88
N GLN A 183 11.76 -12.04 16.22
CA GLN A 183 11.89 -10.59 16.34
C GLN A 183 11.84 -9.96 14.96
N ILE A 184 11.21 -8.80 14.84
CA ILE A 184 11.25 -7.97 13.62
C ILE A 184 12.01 -6.68 13.91
N GLY A 185 12.87 -6.27 12.99
CA GLY A 185 13.76 -5.13 13.15
C GLY A 185 14.53 -4.78 11.90
N TYR A 186 15.68 -4.11 12.09
CA TYR A 186 16.61 -3.77 11.03
C TYR A 186 18.01 -4.28 11.37
N LEU A 187 18.69 -4.83 10.37
CA LEU A 187 20.03 -5.39 10.51
C LEU A 187 21.07 -4.31 10.80
N GLY A 188 22.14 -4.71 11.48
CA GLY A 188 23.32 -3.88 11.66
C GLY A 188 24.12 -3.65 10.38
N ALA A 189 25.07 -2.72 10.48
CA ALA A 189 26.01 -2.43 9.39
C ALA A 189 27.16 -3.45 9.32
N ASP A 190 27.28 -4.34 10.30
CA ASP A 190 28.27 -5.41 10.31
C ASP A 190 27.77 -6.67 9.58
N LEU A 191 28.67 -7.63 9.37
CA LEU A 191 28.37 -8.88 8.70
C LEU A 191 27.79 -9.96 9.64
N SER A 192 27.46 -9.61 10.88
CA SER A 192 26.98 -10.56 11.89
C SER A 192 25.57 -11.08 11.61
N GLN A 193 24.79 -10.32 10.82
CA GLN A 193 23.37 -10.58 10.55
C GLN A 193 22.49 -10.50 11.82
N TYR A 194 22.90 -9.71 12.81
CA TYR A 194 22.08 -9.33 13.96
C TYR A 194 21.22 -8.10 13.69
N LEU A 195 20.09 -8.03 14.40
CA LEU A 195 19.26 -6.83 14.45
C LEU A 195 19.93 -5.77 15.33
N ASN A 196 20.17 -4.59 14.78
CA ASN A 196 20.63 -3.42 15.56
C ASN A 196 19.47 -2.64 16.19
N SER A 197 18.27 -2.74 15.60
CA SER A 197 17.06 -2.21 16.22
C SER A 197 15.94 -3.23 16.16
N VAL A 198 15.40 -3.59 17.31
CA VAL A 198 14.23 -4.45 17.42
C VAL A 198 12.98 -3.58 17.51
N VAL A 199 12.02 -3.82 16.61
CA VAL A 199 10.73 -3.13 16.56
C VAL A 199 9.68 -3.88 17.36
N ALA A 200 9.62 -5.21 17.23
CA ALA A 200 8.68 -6.05 17.97
C ALA A 200 9.18 -7.50 18.11
N SER A 201 8.62 -8.22 19.09
CA SER A 201 8.84 -9.64 19.33
C SER A 201 7.51 -10.40 19.30
N PHE A 202 7.49 -11.62 18.78
CA PHE A 202 6.28 -12.43 18.67
C PHE A 202 6.59 -13.94 18.62
N PRO A 203 5.62 -14.83 18.88
CA PRO A 203 5.85 -16.28 18.78
C PRO A 203 6.28 -16.70 17.37
N ALA A 204 7.40 -17.43 17.27
CA ALA A 204 8.00 -17.85 16.01
C ALA A 204 7.05 -18.67 15.13
N VAL A 205 6.14 -19.43 15.74
CA VAL A 205 5.08 -20.20 15.07
C VAL A 205 4.20 -19.37 14.13
N LYS A 206 4.14 -18.04 14.28
CA LYS A 206 3.43 -17.15 13.33
C LYS A 206 4.04 -17.15 11.94
N LEU A 207 5.33 -17.45 11.80
CA LEU A 207 6.00 -17.56 10.50
C LEU A 207 5.39 -18.68 9.64
N ASN A 208 4.69 -19.65 10.23
CA ASN A 208 3.99 -20.70 9.48
C ASN A 208 2.91 -20.17 8.52
N ARG A 209 2.48 -18.91 8.67
CA ARG A 209 1.57 -18.23 7.73
C ARG A 209 2.23 -17.91 6.38
N ILE A 210 3.54 -17.70 6.37
CA ILE A 210 4.31 -17.30 5.18
C ILE A 210 5.25 -18.40 4.70
N LEU A 211 5.67 -19.31 5.59
CA LEU A 211 6.58 -20.40 5.24
C LEU A 211 5.84 -21.58 4.61
N ALA A 212 6.42 -22.12 3.53
CA ALA A 212 5.93 -23.32 2.86
C ALA A 212 5.81 -24.52 3.81
N SER A 213 4.85 -25.41 3.54
CA SER A 213 4.62 -26.61 4.35
C SER A 213 5.57 -27.72 3.99
N THR A 214 6.73 -27.72 4.62
CA THR A 214 7.77 -28.73 4.42
C THR A 214 8.20 -29.34 5.76
N ARG A 215 8.84 -30.50 5.72
CA ARG A 215 9.45 -31.13 6.92
C ARG A 215 10.54 -30.29 7.59
N TRP A 216 11.02 -29.24 6.90
CA TRP A 216 12.09 -28.36 7.34
C TRP A 216 11.57 -26.97 7.74
N ARG A 217 10.24 -26.76 7.74
CA ARG A 217 9.63 -25.50 8.17
C ARG A 217 10.07 -25.17 9.60
N GLY A 218 10.67 -24.00 9.78
CA GLY A 218 11.16 -23.54 11.09
C GLY A 218 12.41 -24.27 11.61
N LEU A 219 12.77 -25.43 11.06
CA LEU A 219 13.85 -26.31 11.54
C LEU A 219 15.06 -26.29 10.59
N ARG A 220 15.32 -25.12 9.98
CA ARG A 220 16.38 -24.99 8.99
C ARG A 220 16.98 -23.60 8.97
N THR A 221 18.29 -23.58 9.18
CA THR A 221 19.10 -22.38 9.10
C THR A 221 19.16 -21.87 7.67
N ARG A 222 18.55 -20.70 7.41
CA ARG A 222 18.46 -20.08 6.09
C ARG A 222 18.01 -18.62 6.15
N TRP A 223 18.27 -17.91 5.07
CA TRP A 223 17.79 -16.54 4.84
C TRP A 223 16.89 -16.52 3.61
N MET A 224 15.65 -16.08 3.80
CA MET A 224 14.66 -15.90 2.73
C MET A 224 14.33 -14.41 2.55
N VAL A 225 13.93 -14.04 1.33
CA VAL A 225 13.35 -12.73 1.04
C VAL A 225 11.93 -12.91 0.52
N PHE A 226 10.99 -12.15 1.08
CA PHE A 226 9.59 -12.19 0.70
C PHE A 226 9.17 -10.85 0.11
N GLU A 227 8.25 -10.91 -0.86
CA GLU A 227 7.53 -9.76 -1.38
C GLU A 227 6.24 -9.57 -0.57
N GLY A 228 6.00 -8.34 -0.11
CA GLY A 228 4.85 -7.93 0.68
C GLY A 228 5.20 -7.21 1.97
N ASP A 229 4.15 -6.83 2.70
CA ASP A 229 4.26 -6.18 4.02
C ASP A 229 4.25 -7.26 5.12
N PRO A 230 5.32 -7.39 5.93
CA PRO A 230 5.41 -8.42 6.97
C PRO A 230 4.30 -8.32 8.03
N TYR A 231 3.81 -7.11 8.34
CA TYR A 231 2.73 -6.93 9.31
C TYR A 231 1.40 -7.44 8.78
N LYS A 232 1.10 -7.20 7.51
CA LYS A 232 -0.13 -7.74 6.88
C LYS A 232 -0.06 -9.26 6.74
N MET A 233 1.09 -9.80 6.36
CA MET A 233 1.25 -11.23 6.11
C MET A 233 1.27 -12.06 7.40
N LEU A 234 1.90 -11.56 8.47
CA LEU A 234 1.90 -12.24 9.76
C LEU A 234 0.63 -11.97 10.57
N GLY A 235 -0.11 -10.90 10.26
CA GLY A 235 -1.26 -10.42 11.01
C GLY A 235 -0.84 -9.71 12.31
N ASP A 236 -1.75 -9.60 13.27
CA ASP A 236 -1.48 -8.84 14.50
C ASP A 236 -0.29 -9.42 15.28
N LEU A 237 0.85 -8.72 15.29
CA LEU A 237 2.06 -9.12 16.00
C LEU A 237 1.99 -8.86 17.52
N ARG A 238 0.95 -8.17 18.02
CA ARG A 238 0.81 -7.73 19.42
C ARG A 238 0.38 -8.83 20.40
N ASN A 239 0.44 -10.11 20.03
CA ASN A 239 0.00 -11.24 20.87
C ASN A 239 0.90 -11.55 22.08
N ASN A 240 1.70 -10.61 22.59
CA ASN A 240 2.21 -10.70 23.96
C ASN A 240 1.16 -10.26 25.00
N TYR A 241 -0.02 -9.81 24.56
CA TYR A 241 -1.18 -9.69 25.43
C TYR A 241 -1.90 -11.04 25.50
N ASN A 242 -1.69 -11.80 26.57
CA ASN A 242 -2.62 -12.87 26.97
C ASN A 242 -3.76 -12.22 27.74
N PRO A 243 -4.94 -11.98 27.13
CA PRO A 243 -6.07 -11.42 27.87
C PRO A 243 -6.40 -12.34 29.04
N VAL A 244 -6.53 -11.75 30.24
CA VAL A 244 -6.95 -12.48 31.43
C VAL A 244 -8.29 -13.14 31.11
N GLN A 245 -8.31 -14.48 31.16
CA GLN A 245 -9.51 -15.29 30.91
C GLN A 245 -10.39 -15.23 32.16
N SER A 246 -11.17 -14.17 32.29
CA SER A 246 -12.13 -13.95 33.36
C SER A 246 -13.39 -13.34 32.78
N GLU A 247 -14.56 -13.78 33.26
CA GLU A 247 -15.86 -13.20 32.91
C GLU A 247 -15.97 -11.73 33.33
N ALA A 248 -15.16 -11.30 34.31
CA ALA A 248 -15.08 -9.90 34.74
C ALA A 248 -14.32 -8.99 33.76
N VAL A 249 -13.64 -9.57 32.75
CA VAL A 249 -12.88 -8.82 31.76
C VAL A 249 -13.74 -8.59 30.53
N LEU A 250 -13.83 -7.33 30.12
CA LEU A 250 -14.54 -6.94 28.93
C LEU A 250 -13.88 -7.56 27.68
N GLN A 251 -14.64 -8.39 26.96
CA GLN A 251 -14.17 -9.11 25.77
C GLN A 251 -14.58 -8.36 24.50
N PHE A 252 -13.60 -7.84 23.75
CA PHE A 252 -13.87 -7.28 22.44
C PHE A 252 -14.08 -8.40 21.41
N PRO A 253 -15.10 -8.31 20.55
CA PRO A 253 -15.33 -9.30 19.51
C PRO A 253 -14.23 -9.22 18.44
N ASN A 254 -13.83 -10.35 17.88
CA ASN A 254 -12.91 -10.35 16.74
C ASN A 254 -13.66 -9.89 15.47
N THR A 255 -13.57 -8.60 15.17
CA THR A 255 -14.29 -7.96 14.06
C THR A 255 -13.28 -7.30 13.12
N PRO A 256 -13.29 -7.62 11.81
CA PRO A 256 -12.41 -6.95 10.86
C PRO A 256 -12.80 -5.47 10.74
N ILE A 257 -11.79 -4.61 10.58
CA ILE A 257 -12.02 -3.17 10.40
C ILE A 257 -12.63 -2.92 9.03
N ASN A 258 -13.78 -2.26 9.01
CA ASN A 258 -14.38 -1.69 7.82
C ASN A 258 -13.77 -0.32 7.54
N ASN A 259 -12.92 -0.25 6.51
CA ASN A 259 -12.21 0.97 6.13
C ASN A 259 -13.12 2.11 5.62
N LYS A 260 -14.40 1.82 5.37
CA LYS A 260 -15.40 2.82 4.98
C LYS A 260 -16.41 3.12 6.10
N GLN A 261 -16.18 2.66 7.33
CA GLN A 261 -17.13 2.87 8.43
C GLN A 261 -16.64 3.87 9.48
N ILE A 262 -17.52 4.78 9.85
CA ILE A 262 -17.42 5.68 11.00
C ILE A 262 -18.47 5.27 12.01
N ALA A 263 -18.07 4.99 13.26
CA ALA A 263 -19.04 4.85 14.34
C ALA A 263 -19.22 6.18 15.07
N VAL A 264 -20.44 6.43 15.51
CA VAL A 264 -20.81 7.65 16.23
C VAL A 264 -21.26 7.28 17.63
N MET A 265 -20.51 7.78 18.61
CA MET A 265 -20.78 7.64 20.04
C MET A 265 -21.42 8.93 20.51
N MET A 266 -22.71 8.87 20.84
CA MET A 266 -23.52 9.99 21.26
C MET A 266 -24.45 9.55 22.39
N PRO A 267 -24.89 10.45 23.27
CA PRO A 267 -25.94 10.12 24.22
C PRO A 267 -27.22 9.64 23.52
N PHE A 268 -27.69 8.45 23.84
CA PHE A 268 -28.94 7.90 23.32
C PHE A 268 -29.76 7.31 24.46
N ASN A 269 -30.87 7.96 24.79
CA ASN A 269 -31.91 7.45 25.68
C ASN A 269 -33.21 8.21 25.34
N PRO A 270 -34.37 7.89 25.95
CA PRO A 270 -35.63 8.56 25.60
C PRO A 270 -35.65 10.09 25.78
N ALA A 271 -34.67 10.70 26.46
CA ALA A 271 -34.51 12.15 26.59
C ALA A 271 -33.70 12.78 25.45
N TYR A 272 -33.07 11.97 24.58
CA TYR A 272 -32.30 12.43 23.42
C TYR A 272 -33.06 12.16 22.10
N PRO A 273 -32.80 12.95 21.04
CA PRO A 273 -33.44 12.73 19.74
C PRO A 273 -33.07 11.38 19.11
N THR A 274 -34.03 10.79 18.40
CA THR A 274 -33.79 9.61 17.55
C THR A 274 -32.84 9.97 16.39
N PRO A 275 -32.18 8.98 15.75
CA PRO A 275 -31.19 9.27 14.70
C PRO A 275 -31.73 10.16 13.58
N ASP A 276 -32.97 9.95 13.15
CA ASP A 276 -33.61 10.72 12.08
C ASP A 276 -33.99 12.16 12.48
N MET A 277 -34.03 12.45 13.79
CA MET A 277 -34.42 13.74 14.35
C MET A 277 -33.27 14.49 15.02
N ASP A 278 -32.07 13.91 15.06
CA ASP A 278 -30.91 14.51 15.70
C ASP A 278 -30.13 15.38 14.69
N PRO A 279 -30.16 16.71 14.81
CA PRO A 279 -29.50 17.60 13.85
C PRO A 279 -27.98 17.52 13.91
N VAL A 280 -27.40 17.15 15.06
CA VAL A 280 -25.94 16.95 15.20
C VAL A 280 -25.54 15.67 14.49
N TYR A 281 -26.30 14.59 14.70
CA TYR A 281 -26.07 13.34 13.98
C TYR A 281 -26.24 13.51 12.46
N GLY A 282 -27.24 14.27 12.03
CA GLY A 282 -27.44 14.63 10.62
C GLY A 282 -26.22 15.32 10.02
N ALA A 283 -25.66 16.31 10.72
CA ALA A 283 -24.45 17.02 10.28
C ALA A 283 -23.22 16.09 10.17
N ILE A 284 -23.07 15.14 11.10
CA ILE A 284 -22.02 14.11 11.06
C ILE A 284 -22.21 13.18 9.84
N LYS A 285 -23.43 12.67 9.65
CA LYS A 285 -23.76 11.76 8.56
C LYS A 285 -23.57 12.40 7.19
N GLU A 286 -23.87 13.69 7.07
CA GLU A 286 -23.59 14.48 5.86
C GLU A 286 -22.09 14.57 5.59
N ALA A 287 -21.27 14.89 6.60
CA ALA A 287 -19.81 14.97 6.47
C ALA A 287 -19.20 13.62 6.04
N ALA A 288 -19.67 12.51 6.64
CA ALA A 288 -19.24 11.17 6.28
C ALA A 288 -19.61 10.81 4.82
N THR A 289 -20.85 11.12 4.42
CA THR A 289 -21.37 10.82 3.07
C THR A 289 -20.60 11.56 1.98
N GLN A 290 -20.20 12.82 2.21
CA GLN A 290 -19.37 13.60 1.28
C GLN A 290 -17.99 12.94 1.00
N LEU A 291 -17.55 12.06 1.88
CA LEU A 291 -16.27 11.34 1.81
C LEU A 291 -16.44 9.84 1.57
N GLU A 292 -17.63 9.40 1.17
CA GLU A 292 -17.98 7.99 0.93
C GLU A 292 -17.79 7.06 2.15
N TYR A 293 -17.89 7.62 3.36
CA TYR A 293 -17.95 6.83 4.59
C TYR A 293 -19.41 6.50 4.94
N GLU A 294 -19.63 5.27 5.38
CA GLU A 294 -20.83 4.83 6.08
C GLU A 294 -20.76 5.25 7.55
N CYS A 295 -21.79 5.94 8.03
CA CYS A 295 -21.87 6.44 9.39
C CYS A 295 -22.95 5.66 10.15
N ILE A 296 -22.60 5.11 11.31
CA ILE A 296 -23.50 4.28 12.13
C ILE A 296 -23.48 4.78 13.57
N ARG A 297 -24.66 5.14 14.09
CA ARG A 297 -24.89 5.39 15.53
C ARG A 297 -25.32 4.09 16.21
N VAL A 298 -24.96 3.93 17.48
CA VAL A 298 -25.15 2.63 18.16
C VAL A 298 -26.61 2.19 18.29
N ASP A 299 -27.54 3.13 18.44
CA ASP A 299 -28.98 2.88 18.53
C ASP A 299 -29.66 2.60 17.17
N GLU A 300 -28.94 2.72 16.05
CA GLU A 300 -29.40 2.23 14.74
C GLU A 300 -29.26 0.70 14.59
N ILE A 301 -28.51 0.04 15.49
CA ILE A 301 -28.32 -1.42 15.46
C ILE A 301 -29.56 -2.10 16.03
N GLN A 302 -30.50 -2.45 15.14
CA GLN A 302 -31.71 -3.20 15.50
C GLN A 302 -31.45 -4.71 15.53
N ARG A 303 -30.77 -5.19 16.57
CA ARG A 303 -30.51 -6.63 16.80
C ARG A 303 -30.88 -7.01 18.23
N PRO A 304 -31.32 -8.27 18.49
CA PRO A 304 -31.58 -8.76 19.84
C PRO A 304 -30.27 -9.12 20.54
N THR A 305 -29.32 -8.19 20.56
CA THR A 305 -27.98 -8.31 21.16
C THR A 305 -27.84 -7.37 22.35
N ASP A 306 -26.89 -7.66 23.23
CA ASP A 306 -26.56 -6.75 24.33
C ASP A 306 -25.98 -5.46 23.75
N ILE A 307 -26.55 -4.31 24.12
CA ILE A 307 -26.11 -2.98 23.68
C ILE A 307 -24.60 -2.79 23.91
N THR A 308 -24.08 -3.33 25.01
CA THR A 308 -22.64 -3.31 25.31
C THR A 308 -21.86 -4.03 24.23
N GLN A 309 -22.30 -5.21 23.79
CA GLN A 309 -21.62 -5.98 22.73
C GLN A 309 -21.67 -5.25 21.38
N ASP A 310 -22.76 -4.55 21.08
CA ASP A 310 -22.89 -3.77 19.86
C ASP A 310 -21.95 -2.55 19.86
N ILE A 311 -21.80 -1.86 20.99
CA ILE A 311 -20.81 -0.78 21.18
C ILE A 311 -19.39 -1.31 20.95
N LEU A 312 -19.02 -2.41 21.60
CA LEU A 312 -17.68 -2.99 21.46
C LEU A 312 -17.39 -3.43 20.02
N LYS A 313 -18.39 -3.98 19.35
CA LYS A 313 -18.29 -4.36 17.94
C LYS A 313 -18.15 -3.15 17.02
N LEU A 314 -18.89 -2.08 17.27
CA LEU A 314 -18.76 -0.82 16.53
C LEU A 314 -17.37 -0.21 16.70
N ILE A 315 -16.86 -0.16 17.93
CA ILE A 315 -15.50 0.32 18.22
C ILE A 315 -14.48 -0.54 17.47
N GLU A 316 -14.60 -1.87 17.52
CA GLU A 316 -13.61 -2.76 16.92
C GLU A 316 -13.69 -2.80 15.39
N GLY A 317 -14.89 -2.67 14.82
CA GLY A 317 -15.14 -2.73 13.38
C GLY A 317 -14.97 -1.42 12.63
N SER A 318 -14.92 -0.27 13.30
CA SER A 318 -14.88 1.03 12.62
C SER A 318 -13.46 1.56 12.42
N LYS A 319 -13.24 2.28 11.31
CA LYS A 319 -11.97 2.96 11.03
C LYS A 319 -11.79 4.19 11.90
N ILE A 320 -12.87 4.96 12.07
CA ILE A 320 -12.89 6.23 12.79
C ILE A 320 -14.08 6.21 13.77
N ILE A 321 -13.90 6.83 14.93
CA ILE A 321 -14.96 7.07 15.90
C ILE A 321 -15.18 8.58 16.02
N ILE A 322 -16.42 9.03 15.92
CA ILE A 322 -16.81 10.40 16.29
C ILE A 322 -17.50 10.32 17.65
N ALA A 323 -17.04 11.09 18.62
CA ALA A 323 -17.57 11.08 19.99
C ALA A 323 -18.14 12.45 20.36
N ASP A 324 -19.44 12.51 20.62
CA ASP A 324 -20.11 13.73 21.11
C ASP A 324 -20.03 13.81 22.64
N LEU A 325 -19.12 14.66 23.10
CA LEU A 325 -18.85 14.88 24.51
C LEU A 325 -19.81 15.89 25.16
N SER A 326 -20.80 16.39 24.41
CA SER A 326 -21.77 17.36 24.90
C SER A 326 -22.54 16.86 26.12
N GLY A 327 -22.82 17.76 27.06
CA GLY A 327 -23.53 17.45 28.30
C GLY A 327 -22.75 16.59 29.28
N ALA A 328 -21.45 16.37 29.04
CA ALA A 328 -20.55 15.59 29.89
C ALA A 328 -21.05 14.15 30.18
N ASN A 329 -21.66 13.48 29.19
CA ASN A 329 -22.25 12.15 29.39
C ASN A 329 -21.18 11.09 29.72
N PRO A 330 -21.17 10.49 30.94
CA PRO A 330 -20.12 9.56 31.35
C PRO A 330 -19.95 8.33 30.45
N ASN A 331 -21.02 7.86 29.81
CA ASN A 331 -20.96 6.70 28.93
C ASN A 331 -20.14 7.00 27.67
N VAL A 332 -20.32 8.18 27.08
CA VAL A 332 -19.57 8.57 25.87
C VAL A 332 -18.08 8.75 26.17
N TYR A 333 -17.73 9.30 27.35
CA TYR A 333 -16.33 9.35 27.80
C TYR A 333 -15.74 7.95 28.02
N TYR A 334 -16.51 7.04 28.60
CA TYR A 334 -16.10 5.65 28.78
C TYR A 334 -15.84 4.96 27.42
N GLU A 335 -16.77 5.10 26.48
CA GLU A 335 -16.66 4.57 25.11
C GLU A 335 -15.47 5.17 24.35
N MET A 336 -15.24 6.48 24.47
CA MET A 336 -14.06 7.17 23.93
C MET A 336 -12.76 6.61 24.53
N GLY A 337 -12.73 6.38 25.84
CA GLY A 337 -11.59 5.75 26.52
C GLY A 337 -11.32 4.32 26.01
N LEU A 338 -12.37 3.52 25.83
CA LEU A 338 -12.27 2.19 25.22
C LEU A 338 -11.73 2.27 23.78
N ALA A 339 -12.25 3.19 22.96
CA ALA A 339 -11.78 3.40 21.60
C ALA A 339 -10.28 3.78 21.54
N HIS A 340 -9.82 4.68 22.41
CA HIS A 340 -8.40 5.01 22.55
C HIS A 340 -7.56 3.80 22.93
N ALA A 341 -8.00 3.02 23.93
CA ALA A 341 -7.30 1.82 24.38
C ALA A 341 -7.18 0.75 23.27
N ARG A 342 -8.14 0.72 22.34
CA ARG A 342 -8.11 -0.13 21.13
C ARG A 342 -7.29 0.48 19.97
N GLY A 343 -6.69 1.64 20.15
CA GLY A 343 -5.89 2.32 19.12
C GLY A 343 -6.71 2.89 17.98
N ARG A 344 -7.98 3.27 18.23
CA ARG A 344 -8.85 3.88 17.23
C ARG A 344 -8.57 5.36 17.08
N ILE A 345 -8.77 5.88 15.87
CA ILE A 345 -8.78 7.32 15.61
C ILE A 345 -10.11 7.86 16.11
N VAL A 346 -10.06 8.76 17.09
CA VAL A 346 -11.25 9.39 17.67
C VAL A 346 -11.25 10.88 17.31
N VAL A 347 -12.38 11.37 16.80
CA VAL A 347 -12.64 12.79 16.54
C VAL A 347 -13.69 13.27 17.54
N PRO A 348 -13.29 13.97 18.62
CA PRO A 348 -14.24 14.49 19.59
C PRO A 348 -14.97 15.71 19.03
N ILE A 349 -16.25 15.79 19.32
CA ILE A 349 -17.08 16.98 19.11
C ILE A 349 -17.73 17.38 20.43
N SER A 350 -18.05 18.65 20.62
CA SER A 350 -18.72 19.13 21.82
C SER A 350 -19.43 20.45 21.57
N ARG A 351 -20.49 20.73 22.33
CA ARG A 351 -21.16 22.02 22.27
C ARG A 351 -20.22 23.15 22.72
N ASP A 352 -20.34 24.30 22.08
CA ASP A 352 -19.61 25.51 22.45
C ASP A 352 -19.82 25.85 23.94
N LYS A 353 -18.80 26.43 24.57
CA LYS A 353 -18.77 26.85 25.99
C LYS A 353 -18.77 25.71 27.02
N GLU A 354 -18.86 24.45 26.61
CA GLU A 354 -18.64 23.36 27.55
C GLU A 354 -17.16 23.28 27.95
N LYS A 355 -16.92 23.05 29.24
CA LYS A 355 -15.58 22.78 29.76
C LYS A 355 -15.37 21.28 29.75
N LEU A 356 -14.53 20.83 28.81
CA LEU A 356 -14.08 19.44 28.80
C LEU A 356 -13.25 19.14 30.06
N PRO A 357 -13.33 17.92 30.61
CA PRO A 357 -12.44 17.46 31.67
C PRO A 357 -10.97 17.68 31.31
N PHE A 358 -10.13 17.91 32.33
CA PHE A 358 -8.70 18.19 32.14
C PHE A 358 -8.01 17.12 31.27
N ASP A 359 -8.34 15.85 31.49
CA ASP A 359 -7.81 14.69 30.77
C ASP A 359 -8.20 14.65 29.27
N ASN A 360 -9.18 15.44 28.85
CA ASN A 360 -9.61 15.53 27.44
C ASN A 360 -9.32 16.91 26.82
N SER A 361 -8.99 17.92 27.63
CA SER A 361 -8.79 19.31 27.20
C SER A 361 -7.66 19.52 26.19
N HIS A 362 -6.68 18.61 26.16
CA HIS A 362 -5.55 18.64 25.24
C HIS A 362 -5.85 17.99 23.88
N ILE A 363 -6.97 17.26 23.78
CA ILE A 363 -7.40 16.62 22.53
C ILE A 363 -8.10 17.70 21.70
N ARG A 364 -7.76 17.78 20.41
CA ARG A 364 -8.40 18.74 19.49
C ARG A 364 -9.86 18.34 19.28
N THR A 365 -10.76 19.05 19.96
CA THR A 365 -12.21 18.89 19.85
C THR A 365 -12.79 19.91 18.88
N ILE A 366 -13.73 19.48 18.04
CA ILE A 366 -14.51 20.37 17.19
C ILE A 366 -15.70 20.90 17.99
N PHE A 367 -15.77 22.21 18.19
CA PHE A 367 -16.86 22.85 18.92
C PHE A 367 -17.95 23.35 17.98
N TYR A 368 -19.22 23.19 18.39
CA TYR A 368 -20.39 23.61 17.59
C TYR A 368 -21.54 24.15 18.47
N HIS A 369 -22.45 24.91 17.88
CA HIS A 369 -23.71 25.35 18.46
C HIS A 369 -24.86 24.50 17.90
N ALA A 370 -25.60 23.80 18.76
CA ALA A 370 -26.68 22.91 18.31
C ALA A 370 -27.92 23.64 17.78
N ASP A 371 -28.18 24.86 18.26
CA ASP A 371 -29.40 25.64 17.95
C ASP A 371 -29.25 26.55 16.72
N ASP A 372 -28.09 26.51 16.05
CA ASP A 372 -27.78 27.35 14.89
C ASP A 372 -27.43 26.50 13.66
N LYS A 373 -28.27 26.59 12.63
CA LYS A 373 -28.07 25.90 11.35
C LYS A 373 -26.72 26.26 10.70
N TYR A 374 -26.26 27.50 10.82
CA TYR A 374 -24.95 27.89 10.31
C TYR A 374 -23.83 27.17 11.06
N SER A 375 -24.00 26.96 12.36
CA SER A 375 -23.02 26.23 13.14
C SER A 375 -23.01 24.72 12.85
N LEU A 376 -24.14 24.11 12.51
CA LEU A 376 -24.18 22.71 12.09
C LEU A 376 -23.51 22.51 10.73
N ASN A 377 -23.72 23.43 9.77
CA ASN A 377 -22.95 23.44 8.54
C ASN A 377 -21.44 23.60 8.81
N GLY A 378 -21.07 24.47 9.75
CA GLY A 378 -19.69 24.63 10.19
C GLY A 378 -19.11 23.38 10.86
N LEU A 379 -19.92 22.61 11.59
CA LEU A 379 -19.54 21.30 12.12
C LEU A 379 -19.25 20.32 10.98
N THR A 380 -20.15 20.23 9.98
CA THR A 380 -19.96 19.40 8.79
C THR A 380 -18.67 19.75 8.06
N GLU A 381 -18.41 21.03 7.78
CA GLU A 381 -17.19 21.47 7.09
C GLU A 381 -15.91 21.12 7.87
N GLN A 382 -15.91 21.34 9.19
CA GLN A 382 -14.78 21.00 10.04
C GLN A 382 -14.55 19.49 10.13
N LEU A 383 -15.61 18.69 10.21
CA LEU A 383 -15.53 17.24 10.16
C LEU A 383 -14.97 16.77 8.82
N VAL A 384 -15.46 17.29 7.69
CA VAL A 384 -14.91 16.95 6.36
C VAL A 384 -13.41 17.26 6.29
N LYS A 385 -12.98 18.41 6.81
CA LYS A 385 -11.56 18.77 6.85
C LYS A 385 -10.74 17.83 7.74
N ALA A 386 -11.24 17.50 8.92
CA ALA A 386 -10.58 16.57 9.84
C ALA A 386 -10.47 15.17 9.23
N LEU A 387 -11.57 14.65 8.67
CA LEU A 387 -11.64 13.32 8.06
C LEU A 387 -10.78 13.20 6.80
N LYS A 388 -10.60 14.26 6.00
CA LYS A 388 -9.69 14.28 4.84
C LYS A 388 -8.21 14.23 5.22
N ALA A 389 -7.86 14.62 6.45
CA ALA A 389 -6.48 14.63 6.93
C ALA A 389 -6.03 13.28 7.51
N LEU A 390 -6.97 12.32 7.62
CA LEU A 390 -6.78 10.96 8.12
C LEU A 390 -6.74 9.97 6.95
#